data_AF-A0A4Y9SDS0-F1
#
_entry.id   AF-A0A4Y9SDS0-F1
#
_cell.length_a   1.000
_cell.length_b   1.000
_cell.length_c   1.000
_cell.angle_alpha   90.00
_cell.angle_beta   90.00
_cell.angle_gamma   90.00
#
_symmetry.space_group_name_H-M   'P 1'
#
loop_
_entity.id
_entity.type
_entity.pdbx_description
1 polymer ?
#
loop_
_entity_poly.entity_id
_entity_poly.type
_entity_poly.pdbx_seq_one_letter_code
_entity_poly.pdbx_strand_id
1 'polypeptide(L)'
;MLTIEQVADHVLELSPYGGFSNRELQKILYFAQGFHLAQFGEPLFSETLYAWEYGPVNTTIWHKFKGYGYNLIGGPGKEKLAPVSDDVAKFLSTVVLALAVVGQGKLIEFSHADTPWASTYIPQANRVLDKDSLRNYFGSFTSIEEYLADARQKFAFHELVAQRLDYLKGLPELGDDWISGRSVAPSEKVCDGARRFVAGLERFIFASGPKPDVPKMLLGPIPSGGVGLEFKNTKVSLYLHLHNDDLVEFDVEKEGHFESQEFSFTEFDEDFTPYYKVLV
;
A
#
# COMPACT_ATOMS: atom_id res chain seq x y z
N MET A 1 7.86 30.28 5.22
CA MET A 1 7.46 28.94 4.75
C MET A 1 8.04 28.74 3.37
N LEU A 2 8.63 27.58 3.09
CA LEU A 2 9.23 27.29 1.79
C LEU A 2 8.15 26.97 0.77
N THR A 3 8.43 27.24 -0.50
CA THR A 3 7.66 26.67 -1.62
C THR A 3 8.10 25.23 -1.85
N ILE A 4 7.23 24.40 -2.43
CA ILE A 4 7.58 23.02 -2.77
C ILE A 4 8.72 22.96 -3.80
N GLU A 5 8.84 23.95 -4.68
CA GLU A 5 9.95 24.03 -5.64
C GLU A 5 11.29 24.25 -4.95
N GLN A 6 11.34 25.13 -3.94
CA GLN A 6 12.56 25.34 -3.15
C GLN A 6 12.94 24.05 -2.40
N VAL A 7 11.96 23.35 -1.82
CA VAL A 7 12.20 22.06 -1.15
C VAL A 7 12.69 21.01 -2.14
N ALA A 8 12.10 20.96 -3.34
CA ALA A 8 12.52 20.05 -4.41
C ALA A 8 13.97 20.31 -4.85
N ASP A 9 14.37 21.56 -5.01
CA ASP A 9 15.73 21.95 -5.36
C ASP A 9 16.74 21.47 -4.29
N HIS A 10 16.42 21.61 -3.00
CA HIS A 10 17.22 21.06 -1.90
C HIS A 10 17.29 19.54 -1.94
N VAL A 11 16.16 18.85 -2.13
CA VAL A 11 16.11 17.38 -2.23
C VAL A 11 16.95 16.86 -3.39
N LEU A 12 16.89 17.52 -4.55
CA LEU A 12 17.68 17.14 -5.73
C LEU A 12 19.18 17.36 -5.51
N GLU A 13 19.58 18.46 -4.88
CA GLU A 13 20.98 18.74 -4.54
C GLU A 13 21.54 17.74 -3.52
N LEU A 14 20.70 17.25 -2.60
CA LEU A 14 21.07 16.25 -1.60
C LEU A 14 21.15 14.82 -2.16
N SER A 15 20.76 14.59 -3.43
CA SER A 15 20.79 13.25 -4.01
C SER A 15 22.21 12.65 -4.01
N PRO A 16 22.41 11.45 -3.43
CA PRO A 16 23.70 10.78 -3.46
C PRO A 16 24.07 10.24 -4.86
N TYR A 17 23.11 10.26 -5.81
CA TYR A 17 23.29 9.70 -7.16
C TYR A 17 23.35 10.79 -8.25
N GLY A 18 23.48 12.06 -7.85
CA GLY A 18 23.50 13.19 -8.78
C GLY A 18 22.13 13.57 -9.35
N GLY A 19 21.04 13.00 -8.81
CA GLY A 19 19.68 13.35 -9.17
C GLY A 19 18.64 12.31 -8.75
N PHE A 20 17.38 12.60 -9.04
CA PHE A 20 16.26 11.67 -8.86
C PHE A 20 15.37 11.67 -10.09
N SER A 21 14.72 10.55 -10.39
CA SER A 21 13.61 10.57 -11.35
C SER A 21 12.47 11.46 -10.82
N ASN A 22 11.59 11.94 -11.71
CA ASN A 22 10.40 12.71 -11.30
C ASN A 22 9.54 11.92 -10.29
N ARG A 23 9.43 10.59 -10.47
CA ARG A 23 8.63 9.76 -9.56
C ARG A 23 9.27 9.68 -8.17
N GLU A 24 10.58 9.48 -8.07
CA GLU A 24 11.30 9.49 -6.80
C GLU A 24 11.17 10.84 -6.09
N LEU A 25 11.40 11.94 -6.80
CA LEU A 25 11.28 13.28 -6.24
C LEU A 25 9.89 13.51 -5.63
N GLN A 26 8.83 13.14 -6.34
CA GLN A 26 7.46 13.27 -5.84
C GLN A 26 7.22 12.45 -4.56
N LYS A 27 7.76 11.22 -4.48
CA LYS A 27 7.63 10.40 -3.28
C LYS A 27 8.41 11.00 -2.11
N ILE A 28 9.66 11.42 -2.34
CA ILE A 28 10.51 12.01 -1.31
C ILE A 28 9.89 13.30 -0.77
N LEU A 29 9.32 14.15 -1.63
CA LEU A 29 8.60 15.37 -1.20
C LEU A 29 7.37 15.05 -0.33
N TYR A 30 6.62 14.00 -0.68
CA TYR A 30 5.50 13.53 0.12
C TYR A 30 5.95 13.05 1.51
N PHE A 31 6.99 12.23 1.58
CA PHE A 31 7.55 11.77 2.85
C PHE A 31 8.12 12.92 3.69
N ALA A 32 8.87 13.84 3.06
CA ALA A 32 9.40 15.02 3.72
C ALA A 32 8.28 15.88 4.33
N GLN A 33 7.18 16.12 3.59
CA GLN A 33 6.03 16.85 4.11
C GLN A 33 5.38 16.13 5.30
N GLY A 34 5.18 14.82 5.19
CA GLY A 34 4.58 13.99 6.24
C GLY A 34 5.39 13.98 7.53
N PHE A 35 6.68 13.65 7.44
CA PHE A 35 7.57 13.64 8.61
C PHE A 35 7.76 15.03 9.22
N HIS A 36 7.81 16.09 8.40
CA HIS A 36 7.93 17.45 8.92
C HIS A 36 6.68 17.87 9.70
N LEU A 37 5.49 17.57 9.17
CA LEU A 37 4.22 17.80 9.86
C LEU A 37 4.16 17.05 11.19
N ALA A 38 4.61 15.79 11.21
CA ALA A 38 4.63 14.97 12.42
C ALA A 38 5.62 15.51 13.47
N GLN A 39 6.85 15.86 13.05
CA GLN A 39 7.93 16.26 13.96
C GLN A 39 7.77 17.69 14.48
N PHE A 40 7.37 18.64 13.63
CA PHE A 40 7.36 20.07 13.96
C PHE A 40 5.95 20.63 14.14
N GLY A 41 4.91 19.88 13.78
CA GLY A 41 3.53 20.32 13.87
C GLY A 41 3.12 21.38 12.83
N GLU A 42 4.01 21.70 11.90
CA GLU A 42 3.78 22.69 10.84
C GLU A 42 4.21 22.15 9.45
N PRO A 43 3.60 22.62 8.35
CA PRO A 43 3.94 22.14 7.02
C PRO A 43 5.31 22.63 6.56
N LEU A 44 6.08 21.74 5.92
CA LEU A 44 7.34 22.10 5.26
C LEU A 44 7.08 23.06 4.07
N PHE A 45 6.03 22.76 3.30
CA PHE A 45 5.53 23.61 2.22
C PHE A 45 3.99 23.69 2.21
N SER A 46 3.46 24.75 1.60
CA SER A 46 2.03 25.07 1.60
C SER A 46 1.22 24.31 0.55
N GLU A 47 1.87 23.88 -0.51
CA GLU A 47 1.29 23.34 -1.72
C GLU A 47 0.66 21.97 -1.50
N THR A 48 -0.35 21.68 -2.32
CA THR A 48 -1.17 20.48 -2.16
C THR A 48 -0.53 19.26 -2.80
N LEU A 49 -0.63 18.12 -2.11
CA LEU A 49 -0.34 16.80 -2.66
C LEU A 49 -1.66 16.10 -2.97
N TYR A 50 -1.66 15.29 -4.03
CA TYR A 50 -2.85 14.60 -4.52
C TYR A 50 -2.58 13.09 -4.61
N ALA A 51 -3.57 12.28 -4.28
CA ALA A 51 -3.53 10.82 -4.43
C ALA A 51 -3.73 10.44 -5.91
N TRP A 52 -2.62 10.28 -6.64
CA TRP A 52 -2.60 9.83 -8.03
C TRP A 52 -2.35 8.32 -8.10
N GLU A 53 -2.58 7.73 -9.27
CA GLU A 53 -2.42 6.28 -9.54
C GLU A 53 -1.05 5.74 -9.10
N TYR A 54 0.03 6.49 -9.33
CA TYR A 54 1.40 6.10 -8.96
C TYR A 54 1.86 6.78 -7.65
N GLY A 55 0.93 6.99 -6.74
CA GLY A 55 1.15 7.53 -5.41
C GLY A 55 0.92 9.05 -5.32
N PRO A 56 1.31 9.68 -4.20
CA PRO A 56 1.20 11.12 -3.97
C PRO A 56 1.93 12.00 -5.00
N VAL A 57 1.28 13.03 -5.53
CA VAL A 57 1.87 13.94 -6.53
C VAL A 57 1.52 15.39 -6.21
N ASN A 58 2.48 16.29 -6.32
CA ASN A 58 2.23 17.70 -6.50
C ASN A 58 2.23 18.06 -7.99
N THR A 59 1.20 18.77 -8.44
CA THR A 59 1.00 19.10 -9.85
C THR A 59 2.06 20.07 -10.38
N THR A 60 2.47 21.09 -9.61
CA THR A 60 3.53 22.03 -10.00
C THR A 60 4.84 21.30 -10.30
N ILE A 61 5.29 20.44 -9.37
CA ILE A 61 6.49 19.62 -9.56
C ILE A 61 6.34 18.67 -10.75
N TRP A 62 5.16 18.06 -10.92
CA TRP A 62 4.91 17.17 -12.05
C TRP A 62 5.00 17.90 -13.38
N HIS A 63 4.36 19.06 -13.52
CA HIS A 63 4.41 19.86 -14.74
C HIS A 63 5.83 20.35 -15.06
N LYS A 64 6.61 20.71 -14.04
CA LYS A 64 8.01 21.14 -14.19
C LYS A 64 8.90 20.03 -14.73
N PHE A 65 8.73 18.79 -14.25
CA PHE A 65 9.68 17.71 -14.54
C PHE A 65 9.14 16.54 -15.37
N LYS A 66 7.87 16.53 -15.79
CA LYS A 66 7.29 15.44 -16.61
C LYS A 66 8.07 15.15 -17.90
N GLY A 67 8.72 16.17 -18.48
CA GLY A 67 9.52 16.02 -19.69
C GLY A 67 10.77 15.15 -19.51
N TYR A 68 11.24 14.94 -18.28
CA TYR A 68 12.38 14.06 -18.00
C TYR A 68 12.02 12.57 -18.16
N GLY A 69 10.74 12.21 -18.07
CA GLY A 69 10.30 10.82 -18.12
C GLY A 69 10.96 9.98 -17.02
N TYR A 70 11.76 9.00 -17.41
CA TYR A 70 12.54 8.14 -16.51
C TYR A 70 13.96 8.65 -16.24
N ASN A 71 14.38 9.74 -16.87
CA ASN A 71 15.71 10.31 -16.67
C ASN A 71 15.83 11.01 -15.32
N LEU A 72 17.05 11.07 -14.79
CA LEU A 72 17.36 11.78 -13.56
C LEU A 72 17.29 13.29 -13.77
N ILE A 73 16.73 13.97 -12.78
CA ILE A 73 16.73 15.41 -12.62
C ILE A 73 17.91 15.72 -11.69
N GLY A 74 18.88 16.50 -12.15
CA GLY A 74 20.02 16.92 -11.32
C GLY A 74 19.66 18.08 -10.39
N GLY A 75 20.49 18.28 -9.36
CA GLY A 75 20.44 19.46 -8.51
C GLY A 75 20.70 20.75 -9.30
N PRO A 76 20.15 21.90 -8.86
CA PRO A 76 20.32 23.16 -9.56
C PRO A 76 21.72 23.78 -9.38
N GLY A 77 22.52 23.26 -8.44
CA GLY A 77 23.76 23.86 -7.95
C GLY A 77 23.52 24.62 -6.64
N LYS A 78 24.42 24.44 -5.65
CA LYS A 78 24.30 25.01 -4.30
C LYS A 78 24.09 26.52 -4.28
N GLU A 79 24.65 27.24 -5.24
CA GLU A 79 24.54 28.69 -5.37
C GLU A 79 23.12 29.18 -5.73
N LYS A 80 22.26 28.28 -6.24
CA LYS A 80 20.87 28.60 -6.63
C LYS A 80 19.87 28.20 -5.56
N LEU A 81 20.29 27.54 -4.49
CA LEU A 81 19.41 27.11 -3.42
C LEU A 81 18.91 28.31 -2.61
N ALA A 82 17.59 28.34 -2.38
CA ALA A 82 17.02 29.28 -1.42
C ALA A 82 17.56 28.98 0.00
N PRO A 83 17.89 30.00 0.80
CA PRO A 83 18.38 29.78 2.16
C PRO A 83 17.30 29.12 3.03
N VAL A 84 17.72 28.18 3.85
CA VAL A 84 16.89 27.46 4.85
C VAL A 84 17.61 27.50 6.20
N SER A 85 16.88 27.27 7.29
CA SER A 85 17.51 27.11 8.60
C SER A 85 18.33 25.82 8.65
N ASP A 86 19.31 25.78 9.57
CA ASP A 86 20.12 24.59 9.80
C ASP A 86 19.27 23.37 10.18
N ASP A 87 18.16 23.58 10.89
CA ASP A 87 17.26 22.51 11.29
C ASP A 87 16.52 21.91 10.09
N VAL A 88 16.04 22.75 9.17
CA VAL A 88 15.41 22.28 7.92
C VAL A 88 16.43 21.58 7.02
N ALA A 89 17.65 22.13 6.91
CA ALA A 89 18.72 21.50 6.13
C ALA A 89 19.08 20.10 6.67
N LYS A 90 19.24 19.96 7.99
CA LYS A 90 19.48 18.67 8.65
C LYS A 90 18.31 17.71 8.44
N PHE A 91 17.08 18.18 8.63
CA PHE A 91 15.88 17.38 8.42
C PHE A 91 15.82 16.82 6.99
N LEU A 92 15.97 17.68 5.97
CA LEU A 92 15.95 17.24 4.57
C LEU A 92 17.07 16.25 4.27
N SER A 93 18.28 16.50 4.79
CA SER A 93 19.41 15.58 4.63
C SER A 93 19.08 14.20 5.21
N THR A 94 18.50 14.13 6.41
CA THR A 94 18.09 12.86 7.04
C THR A 94 17.04 12.13 6.21
N VAL A 95 15.98 12.82 5.78
CA VAL A 95 14.92 12.24 4.95
C VAL A 95 15.48 11.70 3.63
N VAL A 96 16.30 12.49 2.93
CA VAL A 96 16.87 12.10 1.64
C VAL A 96 17.81 10.90 1.81
N LEU A 97 18.70 10.91 2.80
CA LEU A 97 19.62 9.79 3.04
C LEU A 97 18.88 8.48 3.32
N ALA A 98 17.78 8.54 4.10
CA ALA A 98 16.98 7.36 4.42
C ALA A 98 16.20 6.82 3.21
N LEU A 99 15.69 7.69 2.34
CA LEU A 99 14.78 7.31 1.25
C LEU A 99 15.49 7.07 -0.09
N ALA A 100 16.62 7.71 -0.35
CA ALA A 100 17.33 7.58 -1.62
C ALA A 100 17.73 6.12 -1.92
N VAL A 101 18.05 5.33 -0.88
CA VAL A 101 18.45 3.92 -1.02
C VAL A 101 17.28 2.96 -1.28
N VAL A 102 16.03 3.41 -1.15
CA VAL A 102 14.84 2.56 -1.31
C VAL A 102 14.55 2.26 -2.79
N GLY A 103 14.79 3.25 -3.66
CA GLY A 103 14.54 3.17 -5.10
C GLY A 103 13.10 3.45 -5.51
N GLN A 104 12.93 3.96 -6.73
CA GLN A 104 11.65 4.42 -7.30
C GLN A 104 10.46 3.48 -7.08
N GLY A 105 10.60 2.20 -7.44
CA GLY A 105 9.49 1.23 -7.38
C GLY A 105 8.96 1.08 -5.96
N LYS A 106 9.84 0.79 -5.00
CA LYS A 106 9.46 0.62 -3.60
C LYS A 106 8.92 1.91 -2.96
N LEU A 107 9.43 3.09 -3.35
CA LEU A 107 8.85 4.35 -2.86
C LEU A 107 7.41 4.55 -3.32
N ILE A 108 7.04 4.08 -4.51
CA ILE A 108 5.65 4.08 -4.98
C ILE A 108 4.82 3.14 -4.11
N GLU A 109 5.26 1.89 -3.96
CA GLU A 109 4.52 0.88 -3.18
C GLU A 109 4.38 1.27 -1.70
N PHE A 110 5.43 1.83 -1.09
CA PHE A 110 5.36 2.35 0.28
C PHE A 110 4.31 3.47 0.38
N SER A 111 4.29 4.38 -0.60
CA SER A 111 3.30 5.45 -0.61
C SER A 111 1.87 4.97 -0.89
N HIS A 112 1.70 3.83 -1.57
CA HIS A 112 0.38 3.20 -1.76
C HIS A 112 -0.11 2.51 -0.49
N ALA A 113 0.82 1.92 0.28
CA ALA A 113 0.53 1.25 1.54
C ALA A 113 0.32 2.22 2.72
N ASP A 114 0.58 3.52 2.52
CA ASP A 114 0.29 4.55 3.50
C ASP A 114 -1.22 4.86 3.57
N THR A 115 -1.78 4.87 4.78
CA THR A 115 -3.21 5.12 5.02
C THR A 115 -3.72 6.41 4.36
N PRO A 116 -3.01 7.56 4.40
CA PRO A 116 -3.43 8.77 3.70
C PRO A 116 -3.70 8.55 2.21
N TRP A 117 -2.87 7.75 1.52
CA TRP A 117 -3.11 7.44 0.10
C TRP A 117 -4.18 6.35 -0.06
N ALA A 118 -4.07 5.24 0.67
CA ALA A 118 -4.96 4.08 0.53
C ALA A 118 -6.45 4.44 0.75
N SER A 119 -6.72 5.30 1.73
CA SER A 119 -8.07 5.79 2.08
C SER A 119 -8.58 6.91 1.15
N THR A 120 -7.69 7.60 0.43
CA THR A 120 -8.05 8.78 -0.37
C THR A 120 -8.09 8.52 -1.87
N TYR A 121 -7.26 7.62 -2.38
CA TYR A 121 -7.14 7.36 -3.81
C TYR A 121 -8.47 6.88 -4.41
N ILE A 122 -8.92 7.51 -5.48
CA ILE A 122 -9.99 6.98 -6.32
C ILE A 122 -9.46 7.08 -7.75
N PRO A 123 -9.54 6.01 -8.56
CA PRO A 123 -9.06 6.05 -9.93
C PRO A 123 -9.53 7.31 -10.66
N GLN A 124 -8.57 8.03 -11.25
CA GLN A 124 -8.79 9.26 -12.03
C GLN A 124 -9.35 10.47 -11.27
N ALA A 125 -9.64 10.36 -9.97
CA ALA A 125 -10.20 11.46 -9.19
C ALA A 125 -9.15 12.45 -8.67
N ASN A 126 -7.88 12.02 -8.55
CA ASN A 126 -6.75 12.83 -8.07
C ASN A 126 -7.09 13.65 -6.81
N ARG A 127 -7.64 12.99 -5.78
CA ARG A 127 -8.14 13.66 -4.57
C ARG A 127 -7.00 14.26 -3.74
N VAL A 128 -7.30 15.33 -3.02
CA VAL A 128 -6.37 16.01 -2.12
C VAL A 128 -5.97 15.11 -0.96
N LEU A 129 -4.68 15.02 -0.67
CA LEU A 129 -4.16 14.45 0.57
C LEU A 129 -4.15 15.52 1.65
N ASP A 130 -5.02 15.34 2.64
CA ASP A 130 -5.18 16.28 3.74
C ASP A 130 -3.95 16.30 4.67
N LYS A 131 -3.53 17.49 5.12
CA LYS A 131 -2.31 17.64 5.92
C LYS A 131 -2.47 17.10 7.34
N ASP A 132 -3.66 17.16 7.93
CA ASP A 132 -3.89 16.58 9.25
C ASP A 132 -3.88 15.04 9.16
N SER A 133 -4.41 14.47 8.07
CA SER A 133 -4.26 13.03 7.77
C SER A 133 -2.77 12.62 7.67
N LEU A 134 -1.96 13.37 6.93
CA LEU A 134 -0.51 13.13 6.85
C LEU A 134 0.15 13.24 8.24
N ARG A 135 -0.13 14.32 8.97
CA ARG A 135 0.42 14.55 10.31
C ARG A 135 0.12 13.40 11.25
N ASN A 136 -1.14 12.95 11.30
CA ASN A 136 -1.57 11.88 12.19
C ASN A 136 -0.94 10.53 11.80
N TYR A 137 -0.88 10.22 10.51
CA TYR A 137 -0.24 8.99 10.01
C TYR A 137 1.25 8.96 10.35
N PHE A 138 2.02 9.96 9.91
CA PHE A 138 3.46 9.99 10.14
C PHE A 138 3.82 10.19 11.61
N GLY A 139 2.96 10.86 12.41
CA GLY A 139 3.10 11.00 13.85
C GLY A 139 2.89 9.70 14.64
N SER A 140 2.42 8.64 13.99
CA SER A 140 2.33 7.30 14.60
C SER A 140 3.66 6.54 14.59
N PHE A 141 4.71 7.11 13.98
CA PHE A 141 6.06 6.56 13.95
C PHE A 141 7.01 7.48 14.74
N THR A 142 7.88 6.88 15.53
CA THR A 142 8.88 7.58 16.35
C THR A 142 10.12 8.00 15.55
N SER A 143 10.35 7.36 14.40
CA SER A 143 11.50 7.58 13.52
C SER A 143 11.20 7.14 12.09
N ILE A 144 12.03 7.59 11.14
CA ILE A 144 11.95 7.16 9.74
C ILE A 144 12.31 5.68 9.62
N GLU A 145 13.23 5.19 10.46
CA GLU A 145 13.64 3.80 10.50
C GLU A 145 12.48 2.88 10.90
N GLU A 146 11.67 3.28 11.89
CA GLU A 146 10.46 2.57 12.29
C GLU A 146 9.43 2.56 11.16
N TYR A 147 9.19 3.72 10.52
CA TYR A 147 8.32 3.79 9.35
C TYR A 147 8.78 2.83 8.24
N LEU A 148 10.07 2.83 7.91
CA LEU A 148 10.60 1.98 6.85
C LEU A 148 10.52 0.48 7.20
N ALA A 149 10.58 0.11 8.48
CA ALA A 149 10.35 -1.26 8.91
C ALA A 149 8.90 -1.70 8.67
N ASP A 150 7.93 -0.87 9.05
CA ASP A 150 6.50 -1.09 8.81
C ASP A 150 6.17 -1.11 7.31
N ALA A 151 6.67 -0.14 6.54
CA ALA A 151 6.46 -0.07 5.09
C ALA A 151 7.02 -1.31 4.37
N ARG A 152 8.14 -1.87 4.85
CA ARG A 152 8.69 -3.14 4.32
C ARG A 152 7.79 -4.34 4.65
N GLN A 153 7.16 -4.38 5.81
CA GLN A 153 6.21 -5.43 6.16
C GLN A 153 4.95 -5.36 5.26
N LYS A 154 4.41 -4.16 5.07
CA LYS A 154 3.28 -3.94 4.16
C LYS A 154 3.63 -4.31 2.72
N PHE A 155 4.81 -3.94 2.25
CA PHE A 155 5.29 -4.33 0.92
C PHE A 155 5.45 -5.86 0.76
N ALA A 156 5.95 -6.57 1.78
CA ALA A 156 6.02 -8.03 1.73
C ALA A 156 4.62 -8.69 1.62
N PHE A 157 3.60 -8.08 2.25
CA PHE A 157 2.22 -8.53 2.10
C PHE A 157 1.67 -8.23 0.70
N HIS A 158 2.02 -7.08 0.12
CA HIS A 158 1.69 -6.78 -1.27
C HIS A 158 2.27 -7.82 -2.25
N GLU A 159 3.54 -8.19 -2.08
CA GLU A 159 4.16 -9.24 -2.88
C GLU A 159 3.46 -10.60 -2.70
N LEU A 160 3.06 -10.94 -1.46
CA LEU A 160 2.30 -12.14 -1.18
C LEU A 160 0.92 -12.12 -1.87
N VAL A 161 0.20 -11.01 -1.81
CA VAL A 161 -1.09 -10.82 -2.52
C VAL A 161 -0.91 -11.02 -4.01
N ALA A 162 0.10 -10.39 -4.63
CA ALA A 162 0.38 -10.55 -6.06
C ALA A 162 0.64 -12.02 -6.44
N GLN A 163 1.44 -12.74 -5.64
CA GLN A 163 1.70 -14.17 -5.83
C GLN A 163 0.44 -15.01 -5.72
N ARG A 164 -0.44 -14.71 -4.74
CA ARG A 164 -1.71 -15.42 -4.56
C ARG A 164 -2.70 -15.17 -5.69
N LEU A 165 -2.80 -13.94 -6.17
CA LEU A 165 -3.63 -13.60 -7.33
C LEU A 165 -3.20 -14.35 -8.59
N ASP A 166 -1.89 -14.58 -8.76
CA ASP A 166 -1.36 -15.35 -9.88
C ASP A 166 -1.60 -16.86 -9.73
N TYR A 167 -1.34 -17.39 -8.53
CA TYR A 167 -1.62 -18.79 -8.20
C TYR A 167 -3.09 -19.17 -8.46
N LEU A 168 -4.03 -18.32 -8.04
CA LEU A 168 -5.46 -18.55 -8.24
C LEU A 168 -5.85 -18.62 -9.73
N LYS A 169 -5.12 -17.99 -10.65
CA LYS A 169 -5.39 -18.11 -12.10
C LYS A 169 -5.11 -19.49 -12.64
N GLY A 170 -4.11 -20.18 -12.09
CA GLY A 170 -3.69 -21.50 -12.55
C GLY A 170 -4.49 -22.65 -11.97
N LEU A 171 -5.27 -22.42 -10.90
CA LEU A 171 -6.03 -23.47 -10.23
C LEU A 171 -7.07 -24.18 -11.12
N PRO A 172 -7.80 -23.51 -12.04
CA PRO A 172 -8.71 -24.20 -12.95
C PRO A 172 -8.02 -25.20 -13.89
N GLU A 173 -6.72 -25.02 -14.15
CA GLU A 173 -5.94 -25.90 -15.04
C GLU A 173 -5.37 -27.13 -14.31
N LEU A 174 -5.59 -27.25 -13.00
CA LEU A 174 -5.06 -28.32 -12.17
C LEU A 174 -5.55 -29.72 -12.62
N GLY A 175 -6.76 -29.79 -13.17
CA GLY A 175 -7.45 -31.04 -13.51
C GLY A 175 -7.98 -31.79 -12.30
N ASP A 176 -8.90 -32.72 -12.53
CA ASP A 176 -9.42 -33.60 -11.48
C ASP A 176 -8.37 -34.64 -11.06
N ASP A 177 -8.58 -35.26 -9.90
CA ASP A 177 -7.69 -36.28 -9.32
C ASP A 177 -6.25 -35.79 -9.09
N TRP A 178 -6.09 -34.48 -8.82
CA TRP A 178 -4.81 -33.81 -8.56
C TRP A 178 -4.15 -34.21 -7.22
N ILE A 179 -4.89 -34.87 -6.34
CA ILE A 179 -4.40 -35.55 -5.13
C ILE A 179 -4.95 -36.98 -5.09
N SER A 180 -4.36 -37.87 -4.29
CA SER A 180 -4.85 -39.24 -4.14
C SER A 180 -6.30 -39.27 -3.62
N GLY A 181 -7.23 -39.66 -4.48
CA GLY A 181 -8.66 -39.71 -4.21
C GLY A 181 -9.45 -39.05 -5.35
N ARG A 182 -10.79 -39.10 -5.28
CA ARG A 182 -11.63 -38.35 -6.23
C ARG A 182 -11.61 -36.89 -5.82
N SER A 183 -10.77 -36.09 -6.48
CA SER A 183 -10.70 -34.64 -6.24
C SER A 183 -11.14 -33.88 -7.48
N VAL A 184 -11.76 -32.72 -7.26
CA VAL A 184 -12.29 -31.88 -8.33
C VAL A 184 -11.48 -30.59 -8.38
N ALA A 185 -11.13 -30.13 -9.57
CA ALA A 185 -10.45 -28.85 -9.73
C ALA A 185 -11.36 -27.68 -9.33
N PRO A 186 -10.82 -26.58 -8.78
CA PRO A 186 -11.59 -25.36 -8.57
C PRO A 186 -12.11 -24.80 -9.91
N SER A 187 -13.36 -24.33 -9.94
CA SER A 187 -13.95 -23.72 -11.13
C SER A 187 -13.43 -22.30 -11.38
N GLU A 188 -13.46 -21.84 -12.64
CA GLU A 188 -13.10 -20.46 -13.00
C GLU A 188 -13.89 -19.43 -12.19
N LYS A 189 -15.21 -19.63 -12.03
CA LYS A 189 -16.10 -18.76 -11.25
C LYS A 189 -15.58 -18.55 -9.82
N VAL A 190 -15.25 -19.64 -9.13
CA VAL A 190 -14.77 -19.59 -7.74
C VAL A 190 -13.40 -18.93 -7.66
N CYS A 191 -12.48 -19.29 -8.57
CA CYS A 191 -11.15 -18.68 -8.63
C CYS A 191 -11.22 -17.17 -8.87
N ASP A 192 -12.10 -16.70 -9.76
CA ASP A 192 -12.27 -15.27 -10.02
C ASP A 192 -12.90 -14.52 -8.83
N GLY A 193 -13.85 -15.13 -8.11
CA GLY A 193 -14.36 -14.57 -6.85
C GLY A 193 -13.28 -14.46 -5.78
N ALA A 194 -12.51 -15.54 -5.55
CA ALA A 194 -11.39 -15.54 -4.62
C ALA A 194 -10.37 -14.44 -4.98
N ARG A 195 -10.07 -14.26 -6.27
CA ARG A 195 -9.14 -13.22 -6.73
C ARG A 195 -9.66 -11.82 -6.45
N ARG A 196 -10.94 -11.54 -6.72
CA ARG A 196 -11.52 -10.23 -6.40
C ARG A 196 -11.53 -9.97 -4.90
N PHE A 197 -11.84 -10.97 -4.08
CA PHE A 197 -11.78 -10.87 -2.63
C PHE A 197 -10.35 -10.55 -2.15
N VAL A 198 -9.34 -11.28 -2.61
CA VAL A 198 -7.95 -11.05 -2.22
C VAL A 198 -7.43 -9.69 -2.72
N ALA A 199 -7.79 -9.27 -3.94
CA ALA A 199 -7.38 -8.00 -4.51
C ALA A 199 -7.95 -6.78 -3.76
N GLY A 200 -9.18 -6.87 -3.25
CA GLY A 200 -9.80 -5.80 -2.47
C GLY A 200 -9.30 -5.70 -1.03
N LEU A 201 -8.86 -6.82 -0.45
CA LEU A 201 -8.49 -6.92 0.96
C LEU A 201 -7.30 -6.03 1.32
N GLU A 202 -6.25 -6.04 0.50
CA GLU A 202 -5.01 -5.30 0.76
C GLU A 202 -5.28 -3.82 1.05
N ARG A 203 -6.01 -3.18 0.13
CA ARG A 203 -6.32 -1.77 0.23
C ARG A 203 -7.16 -1.46 1.47
N PHE A 204 -8.08 -2.35 1.82
CA PHE A 204 -8.91 -2.22 3.02
C PHE A 204 -8.05 -2.25 4.30
N ILE A 205 -7.08 -3.16 4.37
CA ILE A 205 -6.13 -3.25 5.49
C ILE A 205 -5.27 -2.00 5.59
N PHE A 206 -4.69 -1.52 4.49
CA PHE A 206 -3.83 -0.34 4.51
C PHE A 206 -4.60 0.96 4.81
N ALA A 207 -5.90 0.99 4.50
CA ALA A 207 -6.80 2.10 4.82
C ALA A 207 -7.30 2.10 6.28
N SER A 208 -7.12 1.02 7.05
CA SER A 208 -7.69 0.90 8.40
C SER A 208 -6.90 1.62 9.48
N GLY A 209 -5.60 1.88 9.25
CA GLY A 209 -4.78 2.62 10.20
C GLY A 209 -3.29 2.57 9.89
N PRO A 210 -2.47 3.32 10.65
CA PRO A 210 -1.05 3.53 10.34
C PRO A 210 -0.20 2.26 10.45
N LYS A 211 -0.51 1.38 11.41
CA LYS A 211 0.19 0.11 11.65
C LYS A 211 -0.85 -1.01 11.74
N PRO A 212 -1.48 -1.39 10.61
CA PRO A 212 -2.50 -2.42 10.61
C PRO A 212 -1.86 -3.75 10.97
N ASP A 213 -2.61 -4.62 11.65
CA ASP A 213 -2.16 -5.98 11.96
C ASP A 213 -2.30 -6.86 10.71
N VAL A 214 -1.28 -6.80 9.86
CA VAL A 214 -1.27 -7.46 8.55
C VAL A 214 -1.35 -8.98 8.73
N PRO A 215 -2.40 -9.65 8.22
CA PRO A 215 -2.59 -11.06 8.41
C PRO A 215 -1.59 -11.88 7.58
N LYS A 216 -1.19 -13.04 8.11
CA LYS A 216 -0.67 -14.12 7.29
C LYS A 216 -1.78 -14.66 6.42
N MET A 217 -1.46 -15.09 5.20
CA MET A 217 -2.42 -15.62 4.25
C MET A 217 -1.97 -16.97 3.68
N LEU A 218 -2.85 -17.96 3.76
CA LEU A 218 -2.74 -19.24 3.07
C LEU A 218 -3.97 -19.42 2.20
N LEU A 219 -3.81 -20.08 1.05
CA LEU A 219 -4.93 -20.49 0.23
C LEU A 219 -4.57 -21.70 -0.62
N GLY A 220 -5.57 -22.44 -1.06
CA GLY A 220 -5.38 -23.65 -1.86
C GLY A 220 -6.69 -24.29 -2.31
N PRO A 221 -6.62 -25.27 -3.23
CA PRO A 221 -7.78 -26.00 -3.69
C PRO A 221 -8.36 -26.91 -2.58
N ILE A 222 -9.68 -27.01 -2.55
CA ILE A 222 -10.41 -27.94 -1.67
C ILE A 222 -10.65 -29.24 -2.44
N PRO A 223 -10.42 -30.44 -1.87
CA PRO A 223 -10.56 -31.71 -2.59
C PRO A 223 -11.95 -31.92 -3.23
N SER A 224 -13.03 -31.47 -2.59
CA SER A 224 -14.39 -31.56 -3.13
C SER A 224 -14.67 -30.56 -4.27
N GLY A 225 -13.72 -29.67 -4.58
CA GLY A 225 -13.86 -28.58 -5.54
C GLY A 225 -14.08 -27.24 -4.84
N GLY A 226 -13.35 -26.22 -5.30
CA GLY A 226 -13.38 -24.87 -4.73
C GLY A 226 -12.03 -24.43 -4.16
N VAL A 227 -12.01 -23.28 -3.48
CA VAL A 227 -10.80 -22.68 -2.91
C VAL A 227 -11.03 -22.35 -1.44
N GLY A 228 -10.10 -22.77 -0.60
CA GLY A 228 -10.02 -22.33 0.79
C GLY A 228 -9.01 -21.20 0.95
N LEU A 229 -9.36 -20.21 1.77
CA LEU A 229 -8.51 -19.07 2.15
C LEU A 229 -8.48 -18.97 3.67
N GLU A 230 -7.28 -18.82 4.23
CA GLU A 230 -7.07 -18.61 5.66
C GLU A 230 -6.29 -17.30 5.85
N PHE A 231 -6.81 -16.43 6.72
CA PHE A 231 -6.18 -15.19 7.13
C PHE A 231 -6.00 -15.19 8.64
N LYS A 232 -4.79 -14.94 9.12
CA LYS A 232 -4.50 -14.93 10.55
C LYS A 232 -3.65 -13.76 10.97
N ASN A 233 -4.20 -12.93 11.84
CA ASN A 233 -3.47 -11.85 12.52
C ASN A 233 -3.37 -12.14 14.04
N THR A 234 -2.95 -11.17 14.85
CA THR A 234 -2.76 -11.37 16.29
C THR A 234 -4.08 -11.51 17.08
N LYS A 235 -5.21 -11.13 16.49
CA LYS A 235 -6.53 -11.06 17.15
C LYS A 235 -7.55 -12.03 16.59
N VAL A 236 -7.46 -12.34 15.31
CA VAL A 236 -8.50 -13.04 14.53
C VAL A 236 -7.87 -14.05 13.58
N SER A 237 -8.50 -15.23 13.48
CA SER A 237 -8.33 -16.15 12.36
C SER A 237 -9.64 -16.17 11.56
N LEU A 238 -9.55 -15.95 10.24
CA LEU A 238 -10.65 -16.04 9.30
C LEU A 238 -10.38 -17.22 8.37
N TYR A 239 -11.37 -18.10 8.24
CA TYR A 239 -11.39 -19.18 7.26
C TYR A 239 -12.55 -18.93 6.30
N LEU A 240 -12.25 -18.91 5.01
CA LEU A 240 -13.22 -18.67 3.94
C LEU A 240 -13.09 -19.79 2.93
N HIS A 241 -14.16 -20.58 2.76
CA HIS A 241 -14.21 -21.63 1.75
C HIS A 241 -15.24 -21.26 0.68
N LEU A 242 -14.80 -21.23 -0.57
CA LEU A 242 -15.64 -20.98 -1.73
C LEU A 242 -15.76 -22.29 -2.50
N HIS A 243 -16.93 -22.92 -2.52
CA HIS A 243 -17.14 -24.21 -3.16
C HIS A 243 -17.68 -24.08 -4.59
N ASN A 244 -17.40 -25.09 -5.42
CA ASN A 244 -17.86 -25.11 -6.82
C ASN A 244 -19.40 -25.18 -6.96
N ASP A 245 -20.10 -25.63 -5.93
CA ASP A 245 -21.55 -25.83 -5.89
C ASP A 245 -22.33 -24.61 -5.34
N ASP A 246 -21.72 -23.43 -5.40
CA ASP A 246 -22.29 -22.13 -5.00
C ASP A 246 -22.35 -21.90 -3.47
N LEU A 247 -21.86 -22.83 -2.66
CA LEU A 247 -21.73 -22.66 -1.20
C LEU A 247 -20.49 -21.82 -0.84
N VAL A 248 -20.67 -20.90 0.11
CA VAL A 248 -19.57 -20.20 0.79
C VAL A 248 -19.68 -20.45 2.29
N GLU A 249 -18.58 -20.91 2.89
CA GLU A 249 -18.42 -21.02 4.34
C GLU A 249 -17.52 -19.88 4.82
N PHE A 250 -17.98 -19.13 5.82
CA PHE A 250 -17.26 -18.02 6.42
C PHE A 250 -17.18 -18.24 7.93
N ASP A 251 -15.98 -18.54 8.40
CA ASP A 251 -15.71 -18.85 9.80
C ASP A 251 -14.72 -17.86 10.41
N VAL A 252 -15.06 -17.34 11.58
CA VAL A 252 -14.22 -16.39 12.31
C VAL A 252 -13.94 -16.94 13.70
N GLU A 253 -12.66 -17.05 14.03
CA GLU A 253 -12.17 -17.34 15.37
C GLU A 253 -11.57 -16.07 16.00
N LYS A 254 -12.14 -15.63 17.13
CA LYS A 254 -11.66 -14.48 17.90
C LYS A 254 -11.69 -14.79 19.39
N GLU A 255 -10.54 -14.68 20.05
CA GLU A 255 -10.41 -14.90 21.50
C GLU A 255 -10.98 -16.26 21.99
N GLY A 256 -10.91 -17.30 21.14
CA GLY A 256 -11.44 -18.63 21.43
C GLY A 256 -12.95 -18.79 21.18
N HIS A 257 -13.63 -17.74 20.71
CA HIS A 257 -15.00 -17.82 20.21
C HIS A 257 -14.98 -18.06 18.70
N PHE A 258 -15.82 -18.99 18.25
CA PHE A 258 -15.95 -19.38 16.85
C PHE A 258 -17.35 -19.06 16.36
N GLU A 259 -17.45 -18.34 15.25
CA GLU A 259 -18.68 -17.99 14.57
C GLU A 259 -18.62 -18.48 13.12
N SER A 260 -19.67 -19.18 12.69
CA SER A 260 -19.78 -19.75 11.35
C SER A 260 -21.02 -19.22 10.64
N GLN A 261 -20.85 -18.90 9.36
CA GLN A 261 -21.94 -18.48 8.49
C GLN A 261 -21.81 -19.20 7.15
N GLU A 262 -22.94 -19.61 6.59
CA GLU A 262 -23.04 -20.17 5.25
C GLU A 262 -23.97 -19.31 4.41
N PHE A 263 -23.56 -19.01 3.20
CA PHE A 263 -24.36 -18.25 2.24
C PHE A 263 -24.01 -18.64 0.80
N SER A 264 -24.79 -18.13 -0.14
CA SER A 264 -24.50 -18.37 -1.57
C SER A 264 -23.31 -17.54 -2.03
N PHE A 265 -22.57 -18.04 -3.02
CA PHE A 265 -21.50 -17.27 -3.66
C PHE A 265 -22.03 -15.99 -4.31
N THR A 266 -23.29 -15.99 -4.77
CA THR A 266 -23.91 -14.77 -5.31
C THR A 266 -24.00 -13.68 -4.24
N GLU A 267 -24.45 -14.01 -3.03
CA GLU A 267 -24.54 -13.08 -1.89
C GLU A 267 -23.15 -12.60 -1.45
N PHE A 268 -22.18 -13.51 -1.36
CA PHE A 268 -20.79 -13.20 -1.03
C PHE A 268 -20.19 -12.12 -1.94
N ASP A 269 -20.51 -12.21 -3.24
CA ASP A 269 -19.84 -11.48 -4.30
C ASP A 269 -20.38 -10.06 -4.55
N GLU A 270 -21.41 -9.65 -3.81
CA GLU A 270 -22.02 -8.32 -3.91
C GLU A 270 -21.19 -7.23 -3.22
N ASP A 271 -20.71 -7.49 -2.00
CA ASP A 271 -19.91 -6.56 -1.20
C ASP A 271 -18.99 -7.29 -0.24
N PHE A 272 -17.67 -7.11 -0.39
CA PHE A 272 -16.69 -7.75 0.48
C PHE A 272 -16.42 -7.00 1.80
N THR A 273 -16.94 -5.77 1.93
CA THR A 273 -16.67 -4.89 3.08
C THR A 273 -17.01 -5.54 4.43
N PRO A 274 -18.15 -6.23 4.62
CA PRO A 274 -18.48 -6.88 5.90
C PRO A 274 -17.44 -7.92 6.32
N TYR A 275 -16.93 -8.68 5.35
CA TYR A 275 -15.94 -9.73 5.60
C TYR A 275 -14.56 -9.16 5.92
N TYR A 276 -14.14 -8.08 5.24
CA TYR A 276 -12.85 -7.46 5.56
C TYR A 276 -12.81 -6.82 6.95
N LYS A 277 -13.95 -6.33 7.45
CA LYS A 277 -14.04 -5.70 8.78
C LYS A 277 -13.62 -6.62 9.92
N VAL A 278 -13.70 -7.94 9.76
CA VAL A 278 -13.28 -8.88 10.82
C VAL A 278 -11.77 -8.91 11.01
N LEU A 279 -10.99 -8.46 10.01
CA LEU A 279 -9.53 -8.49 10.01
C LEU A 279 -8.87 -7.20 10.50
N VAL A 280 -9.63 -6.14 10.81
CA VAL A 280 -9.10 -4.81 11.19
C VAL A 280 -9.62 -4.31 12.54
#